data_AF-A0A836WIB5-F1
#
_entry.id   AF-A0A836WIB5-F1
#
_cell.length_a   1.000
_cell.length_b   1.000
_cell.length_c   1.000
_cell.angle_alpha   90.00
_cell.angle_beta   90.00
_cell.angle_gamma   90.00
#
_symmetry.space_group_name_H-M   'P 1'
#
loop_
_entity.id
_entity.type
_entity.pdbx_description
1 polymer ?
#
loop_
_entity_poly.entity_id
_entity_poly.type
_entity_poly.pdbx_seq_one_letter_code
_entity_poly.pdbx_strand_id
1 'polypeptide(L)'
;MQHLKIILKAYHVGLYYAWKKYFSGMVEISEGDILTETADAIVSPANSFGYMDGGLDLKYSQHFGWQLERKLRTRLERDYYGEMPVGQAIIVETDHPDIPYLISAPTMRVPMNIANTVNAYLAFKAVLQTVERHNQHASNPIISILCPGLGTGEGRMPHERCARQMYQAYVTCALGQIEKRGGLAKAVENHIELIK
;
A
#
# COMPACT_ATOMS: atom_id res chain seq x y z
N MET A 1 -1.16 7.02 -14.58
CA MET A 1 -2.12 6.32 -13.67
C MET A 1 -3.56 6.15 -14.19
N GLN A 2 -4.02 6.81 -15.28
CA GLN A 2 -5.43 6.85 -15.71
C GLN A 2 -6.14 5.51 -16.03
N HIS A 3 -5.43 4.38 -16.01
CA HIS A 3 -5.98 3.05 -16.29
C HIS A 3 -5.72 2.02 -15.18
N LEU A 4 -5.21 2.46 -14.01
CA LEU A 4 -4.95 1.56 -12.89
C LEU A 4 -6.25 1.28 -12.13
N LYS A 5 -6.73 0.04 -12.20
CA LYS A 5 -7.82 -0.47 -11.38
C LYS A 5 -7.32 -0.70 -9.95
N ILE A 6 -7.91 -0.02 -8.97
CA ILE A 6 -7.58 -0.23 -7.55
C ILE A 6 -8.76 -0.93 -6.88
N ILE A 7 -8.47 -2.04 -6.21
CA ILE A 7 -9.43 -2.85 -5.47
C ILE A 7 -9.03 -2.80 -3.99
N LEU A 8 -9.78 -2.06 -3.19
CA LEU A 8 -9.59 -1.98 -1.74
C LEU A 8 -10.36 -3.12 -1.07
N LYS A 9 -9.64 -4.06 -0.44
CA LYS A 9 -10.24 -5.19 0.29
C LYS A 9 -10.17 -4.98 1.79
N ALA A 10 -11.34 -4.80 2.40
CA ALA A 10 -11.47 -4.50 3.82
C ALA A 10 -11.61 -5.79 4.62
N TYR A 11 -10.72 -5.97 5.61
CA TYR A 11 -10.86 -7.05 6.59
C TYR A 11 -11.83 -6.69 7.72
N HIS A 12 -12.03 -5.39 7.99
CA HIS A 12 -12.95 -4.89 9.01
C HIS A 12 -14.02 -3.99 8.39
N VAL A 13 -15.26 -4.18 8.83
CA VAL A 13 -16.42 -3.39 8.38
C VAL A 13 -16.26 -1.88 8.57
N GLY A 14 -15.57 -1.46 9.65
CA GLY A 14 -15.29 -0.04 9.88
C GLY A 14 -14.37 0.57 8.82
N LEU A 15 -13.42 -0.21 8.29
CA LEU A 15 -12.54 0.21 7.20
C LEU A 15 -13.30 0.27 5.87
N TYR A 16 -14.18 -0.71 5.63
CA TYR A 16 -15.06 -0.71 4.46
C TYR A 16 -15.86 0.61 4.38
N TYR A 17 -16.57 0.97 5.45
CA TYR A 17 -17.37 2.20 5.47
C TYR A 17 -16.53 3.47 5.39
N ALA A 18 -15.36 3.49 6.04
CA ALA A 18 -14.43 4.61 5.93
C ALA A 18 -13.98 4.81 4.48
N TRP A 19 -13.57 3.75 3.77
CA TRP A 19 -13.23 3.87 2.35
C TRP A 19 -14.41 4.27 1.49
N LYS A 20 -15.61 3.71 1.70
CA LYS A 20 -16.82 4.10 0.96
C LYS A 20 -17.09 5.60 1.07
N LYS A 21 -16.81 6.21 2.22
CA LYS A 21 -16.94 7.66 2.44
C LYS A 21 -15.97 8.49 1.59
N TYR A 22 -14.69 8.10 1.52
CA TYR A 22 -13.67 8.90 0.82
C TYR A 22 -13.55 8.59 -0.68
N PHE A 23 -13.67 7.33 -1.07
CA PHE A 23 -13.35 6.83 -2.41
C PHE A 23 -14.59 6.55 -3.28
N SER A 24 -15.78 7.02 -2.90
CA SER A 24 -17.03 6.70 -3.59
C SER A 24 -16.95 6.96 -5.10
N GLY A 25 -17.11 5.90 -5.90
CA GLY A 25 -17.08 5.95 -7.37
C GLY A 25 -15.69 6.04 -8.00
N MET A 26 -14.61 6.03 -7.22
CA MET A 26 -13.24 6.19 -7.71
C MET A 26 -12.45 4.88 -7.77
N VAL A 27 -12.78 3.93 -6.90
CA VAL A 27 -12.12 2.60 -6.78
C VAL A 27 -13.16 1.53 -6.45
N GLU A 28 -12.80 0.26 -6.65
CA GLU A 28 -13.59 -0.87 -6.18
C GLU A 28 -13.32 -1.12 -4.69
N ILE A 29 -14.38 -1.34 -3.91
CA ILE A 29 -14.29 -1.55 -2.46
C ILE A 29 -15.17 -2.73 -2.10
N SER A 30 -14.59 -3.73 -1.46
CA SER A 30 -15.33 -4.91 -0.98
C SER A 30 -14.72 -5.47 0.30
N GLU A 31 -15.48 -6.29 1.00
CA GLU A 31 -15.06 -6.97 2.22
C GLU A 31 -14.55 -8.39 1.90
N GLY A 32 -13.84 -8.99 2.86
CA GLY A 32 -13.46 -10.40 2.82
C GLY A 32 -11.95 -10.63 2.72
N ASP A 33 -11.58 -11.87 2.41
CA ASP A 33 -10.19 -12.25 2.23
C ASP A 33 -9.65 -11.71 0.90
N ILE A 34 -8.58 -10.92 0.97
CA ILE A 34 -7.94 -10.31 -0.19
C ILE A 34 -7.38 -11.35 -1.17
N LEU A 35 -7.06 -12.56 -0.69
CA LEU A 35 -6.53 -13.65 -1.52
C LEU A 35 -7.61 -14.41 -2.31
N THR A 36 -8.89 -14.03 -2.19
CA THR A 36 -9.99 -14.61 -2.98
C THR A 36 -10.23 -13.88 -4.30
N GLU A 37 -9.47 -12.82 -4.57
CA GLU A 37 -9.55 -11.98 -5.77
C GLU A 37 -8.31 -12.16 -6.64
N THR A 38 -8.43 -11.81 -7.91
CA THR A 38 -7.30 -11.78 -8.86
C THR A 38 -6.96 -10.34 -9.25
N ALA A 39 -5.67 -10.06 -9.46
CA ALA A 39 -5.16 -8.78 -9.91
C ALA A 39 -3.68 -8.91 -10.33
N ASP A 40 -3.15 -7.97 -11.09
CA ASP A 40 -1.75 -8.02 -11.52
C ASP A 40 -0.79 -7.88 -10.33
N ALA A 41 -1.19 -7.16 -9.27
CA ALA A 41 -0.40 -7.08 -8.06
C ALA A 41 -1.23 -7.03 -6.77
N ILE A 42 -0.61 -7.46 -5.67
CA ILE A 42 -1.14 -7.31 -4.31
C ILE A 42 -0.19 -6.47 -3.44
N VAL A 43 -0.76 -5.61 -2.60
CA VAL A 43 0.02 -4.75 -1.70
C VAL A 43 0.25 -5.47 -0.36
N SER A 44 1.50 -5.46 0.09
CA SER A 44 1.92 -5.90 1.43
C SER A 44 2.21 -4.68 2.31
N PRO A 45 1.42 -4.46 3.38
CA PRO A 45 1.66 -3.40 4.37
C PRO A 45 2.80 -3.78 5.34
N ALA A 46 4.00 -3.97 4.78
CA ALA A 46 5.13 -4.62 5.44
C ALA A 46 5.76 -3.83 6.59
N ASN A 47 6.73 -4.48 7.26
CA ASN A 47 7.80 -3.82 8.00
C ASN A 47 8.98 -3.48 7.06
N SER A 48 9.91 -2.64 7.53
CA SER A 48 11.05 -2.19 6.71
C SER A 48 12.07 -3.29 6.37
N PHE A 49 12.00 -4.45 7.03
CA PHE A 49 12.96 -5.55 6.85
C PHE A 49 12.43 -6.67 5.95
N GLY A 50 11.20 -6.56 5.45
CA GLY A 50 10.61 -7.53 4.54
C GLY A 50 10.38 -8.92 5.13
N TYR A 51 10.37 -9.06 6.46
CA TYR A 51 9.90 -10.29 7.11
C TYR A 51 8.38 -10.41 6.97
N MET A 52 7.91 -11.60 6.65
CA MET A 52 6.53 -11.89 6.30
C MET A 52 5.98 -13.04 7.16
N ASP A 53 6.34 -13.06 8.43
CA ASP A 53 6.00 -14.11 9.41
C ASP A 53 4.88 -13.70 10.39
N GLY A 54 4.26 -12.53 10.19
CA GLY A 54 3.17 -12.02 11.02
C GLY A 54 2.00 -11.41 10.23
N GLY A 55 0.84 -11.32 10.88
CA GLY A 55 -0.34 -10.62 10.37
C GLY A 55 -0.80 -11.08 8.98
N LEU A 56 -1.04 -10.11 8.09
CA LEU A 56 -1.44 -10.37 6.69
C LEU A 56 -0.28 -10.94 5.87
N ASP A 57 0.96 -10.53 6.15
CA ASP A 57 2.13 -11.02 5.40
C ASP A 57 2.38 -12.50 5.64
N LEU A 58 2.07 -13.03 6.82
CA LEU A 58 2.07 -14.48 7.06
C LEU A 58 1.11 -15.23 6.13
N LYS A 59 -0.07 -14.67 5.87
CA LYS A 59 -1.03 -15.27 4.93
C LYS A 59 -0.47 -15.28 3.51
N TYR A 60 0.22 -14.21 3.10
CA TYR A 60 0.89 -14.16 1.80
C TYR A 60 2.01 -15.18 1.69
N SER A 61 2.86 -15.33 2.71
CA SER A 61 3.90 -16.37 2.75
C SER A 61 3.33 -17.78 2.70
N GLN A 62 2.20 -18.03 3.37
CA GLN A 62 1.52 -19.33 3.34
C GLN A 62 0.86 -19.63 1.98
N HIS A 63 0.31 -18.61 1.33
CA HIS A 63 -0.41 -18.75 0.06
C HIS A 63 0.54 -18.82 -1.14
N PHE A 64 1.47 -17.87 -1.26
CA PHE A 64 2.43 -17.84 -2.36
C PHE A 64 3.65 -18.72 -2.11
N GLY A 65 3.97 -19.03 -0.85
CA GLY A 65 5.14 -19.79 -0.44
C GLY A 65 6.29 -18.92 0.07
N TRP A 66 7.09 -19.47 0.99
CA TRP A 66 8.19 -18.77 1.68
C TRP A 66 9.32 -18.27 0.76
N GLN A 67 9.37 -18.71 -0.50
CA GLN A 67 10.28 -18.13 -1.49
C GLN A 67 9.99 -16.65 -1.77
N LEU A 68 8.74 -16.21 -1.59
CA LEU A 68 8.35 -14.81 -1.74
C LEU A 68 9.10 -13.91 -0.75
N GLU A 69 9.11 -14.29 0.53
CA GLU A 69 9.89 -13.58 1.56
C GLU A 69 11.38 -13.58 1.20
N ARG A 70 11.94 -14.73 0.81
CA ARG A 70 13.36 -14.82 0.42
C ARG A 70 13.69 -13.88 -0.74
N LYS A 71 12.86 -13.82 -1.79
CA LYS A 71 13.04 -12.88 -2.90
C LYS A 71 13.00 -11.44 -2.43
N LEU A 72 12.02 -11.08 -1.61
CA LEU A 72 11.90 -9.74 -1.03
C LEU A 72 13.15 -9.38 -0.21
N ARG A 73 13.57 -10.26 0.69
CA ARG A 73 14.77 -10.12 1.51
C ARG A 73 16.04 -9.96 0.68
N THR A 74 16.27 -10.80 -0.33
CA THR A 74 17.41 -10.67 -1.24
C THR A 74 17.41 -9.33 -1.96
N ARG A 75 16.24 -8.85 -2.40
CA ARG A 75 16.11 -7.52 -3.01
C ARG A 75 16.42 -6.40 -2.01
N LEU A 76 15.95 -6.50 -0.76
CA LEU A 76 16.23 -5.52 0.29
C LEU A 76 17.71 -5.47 0.67
N GLU A 77 18.35 -6.61 0.83
CA GLU A 77 19.78 -6.70 1.15
C GLU A 77 20.64 -6.05 0.06
N ARG A 78 20.27 -6.27 -1.22
CA ARG A 78 21.00 -5.74 -2.36
C ARG A 78 20.72 -4.26 -2.65
N ASP A 79 19.45 -3.87 -2.65
CA ASP A 79 19.02 -2.55 -3.14
C ASP A 79 18.85 -1.52 -2.01
N TYR A 80 18.70 -1.99 -0.76
CA TYR A 80 18.33 -1.16 0.41
C TYR A 80 19.22 -1.42 1.64
N TYR A 81 20.35 -2.11 1.48
CA TYR A 81 21.23 -2.47 2.60
C TYR A 81 20.49 -3.19 3.75
N GLY A 82 19.44 -3.96 3.40
CA GLY A 82 18.64 -4.76 4.33
C GLY A 82 17.44 -4.04 4.95
N GLU A 83 17.22 -2.75 4.69
CA GLU A 83 16.12 -1.98 5.29
C GLU A 83 15.54 -0.95 4.32
N MET A 84 14.27 -1.10 3.94
CA MET A 84 13.55 -0.11 3.13
C MET A 84 12.69 0.82 4.01
N PRO A 85 12.91 2.15 3.98
CA PRO A 85 12.16 3.07 4.83
C PRO A 85 10.70 3.23 4.40
N VAL A 86 9.85 3.66 5.33
CA VAL A 86 8.46 4.05 5.05
C VAL A 86 8.43 5.18 4.02
N GLY A 87 7.53 5.06 3.03
CA GLY A 87 7.47 5.98 1.88
C GLY A 87 8.25 5.49 0.66
N GLN A 88 8.78 4.27 0.70
CA GLN A 88 9.29 3.55 -0.46
C GLN A 88 8.51 2.24 -0.66
N ALA A 89 8.60 1.68 -1.85
CA ALA A 89 7.95 0.41 -2.18
C ALA A 89 8.74 -0.33 -3.26
N ILE A 90 8.76 -1.65 -3.18
CA ILE A 90 9.43 -2.53 -4.15
C ILE A 90 8.46 -3.60 -4.68
N ILE A 91 8.59 -3.91 -5.97
CA ILE A 91 7.86 -4.99 -6.64
C ILE A 91 8.74 -6.25 -6.65
N VAL A 92 8.15 -7.38 -6.28
CA VAL A 92 8.73 -8.73 -6.44
C VAL A 92 7.71 -9.67 -7.06
N GLU A 93 8.19 -10.71 -7.73
CA GLU A 93 7.34 -11.75 -8.33
C GLU A 93 6.89 -12.77 -7.29
N THR A 94 5.60 -13.10 -7.29
CA THR A 94 4.99 -14.13 -6.43
C THR A 94 5.12 -15.54 -7.01
N ASP A 95 5.40 -15.66 -8.32
CA ASP A 95 5.28 -16.89 -9.12
C ASP A 95 3.84 -17.45 -9.19
N HIS A 96 2.82 -16.64 -8.90
CA HIS A 96 1.42 -17.06 -8.92
C HIS A 96 0.68 -16.47 -10.15
N PRO A 97 -0.06 -17.29 -10.92
CA PRO A 97 -0.69 -16.82 -12.16
C PRO A 97 -1.77 -15.74 -11.91
N ASP A 98 -2.54 -15.87 -10.83
CA ASP A 98 -3.65 -14.95 -10.55
C ASP A 98 -3.21 -13.62 -9.91
N ILE A 99 -2.02 -13.60 -9.30
CA ILE A 99 -1.45 -12.43 -8.63
C ILE A 99 0.06 -12.42 -8.87
N PRO A 100 0.55 -12.03 -10.07
CA PRO A 100 1.95 -12.18 -10.46
C PRO A 100 2.94 -11.36 -9.63
N TYR A 101 2.51 -10.23 -9.07
CA TYR A 101 3.38 -9.30 -8.35
C TYR A 101 2.92 -9.05 -6.91
N LEU A 102 3.89 -8.89 -6.01
CA LEU A 102 3.69 -8.29 -4.69
C LEU A 102 4.42 -6.95 -4.64
N ILE A 103 3.69 -5.92 -4.20
CA ILE A 103 4.23 -4.59 -3.91
C ILE A 103 4.43 -4.49 -2.40
N SER A 104 5.65 -4.67 -1.94
CA SER A 104 6.00 -4.48 -0.52
C SER A 104 6.14 -2.98 -0.24
N ALA A 105 5.34 -2.46 0.68
CA ALA A 105 5.31 -1.05 1.05
C ALA A 105 5.30 -0.90 2.58
N PRO A 106 6.46 -0.60 3.20
CA PRO A 106 6.58 -0.53 4.64
C PRO A 106 5.63 0.52 5.22
N THR A 107 4.79 0.10 6.17
CA THR A 107 3.95 1.00 6.96
C THR A 107 4.60 1.39 8.28
N MET A 108 5.64 0.67 8.68
CA MET A 108 6.41 0.90 9.89
C MET A 108 7.79 0.28 9.75
N ARG A 109 8.75 0.73 10.56
CA ARG A 109 10.11 0.15 10.53
C ARG A 109 10.11 -1.27 11.11
N VAL A 110 9.60 -1.40 12.32
CA VAL A 110 9.32 -2.66 13.03
C VAL A 110 7.86 -2.65 13.47
N PRO A 111 7.25 -3.81 13.78
CA PRO A 111 5.90 -3.86 14.34
C PRO A 111 5.74 -2.92 15.55
N MET A 112 4.91 -1.89 15.40
CA MET A 112 4.65 -0.89 16.45
C MET A 112 3.36 -0.11 16.18
N ASN A 113 2.84 0.56 17.21
CA ASN A 113 1.71 1.47 17.06
C ASN A 113 2.11 2.70 16.23
N ILE A 114 1.38 2.93 15.14
CA ILE A 114 1.54 4.05 14.21
C ILE A 114 0.26 4.87 14.04
N ALA A 115 -0.67 4.80 15.00
CA ALA A 115 -1.96 5.48 14.91
C ALA A 115 -1.86 6.99 14.69
N ASN A 116 -0.78 7.63 15.14
CA ASN A 116 -0.54 9.06 15.07
C ASN A 116 0.54 9.48 14.06
N THR A 117 0.74 8.69 13.01
CA THR A 117 1.70 9.00 11.93
C THR A 117 0.99 9.25 10.60
N VAL A 118 1.77 9.60 9.56
CA VAL A 118 1.33 9.71 8.17
C VAL A 118 1.71 8.48 7.33
N ASN A 119 1.99 7.35 7.97
CA ASN A 119 2.63 6.22 7.30
C ASN A 119 1.73 5.55 6.25
N ALA A 120 0.41 5.53 6.42
CA ALA A 120 -0.50 5.00 5.41
C ALA A 120 -0.49 5.87 4.14
N TYR A 121 -0.40 7.19 4.29
CA TYR A 121 -0.26 8.11 3.15
C TYR A 121 1.07 7.87 2.42
N LEU A 122 2.18 7.78 3.17
CA LEU A 122 3.51 7.56 2.58
C LEU A 122 3.59 6.21 1.87
N ALA A 123 3.13 5.12 2.51
CA ALA A 123 3.14 3.79 1.92
C ALA A 123 2.27 3.72 0.66
N PHE A 124 1.03 4.24 0.69
CA PHE A 124 0.17 4.17 -0.48
C PHE A 124 0.66 5.05 -1.62
N LYS A 125 1.21 6.24 -1.31
CA LYS A 125 1.88 7.08 -2.30
C LYS A 125 3.04 6.34 -2.98
N ALA A 126 3.86 5.63 -2.19
CA ALA A 126 4.97 4.84 -2.72
C ALA A 126 4.49 3.69 -3.63
N VAL A 127 3.41 3.00 -3.25
CA VAL A 127 2.76 1.96 -4.09
C VAL A 127 2.41 2.54 -5.46
N LEU A 128 1.68 3.65 -5.51
CA LEU A 128 1.22 4.26 -6.76
C LEU A 128 2.40 4.72 -7.63
N GLN A 129 3.42 5.34 -7.03
CA GLN A 129 4.62 5.78 -7.75
C GLN A 129 5.46 4.61 -8.26
N THR A 130 5.58 3.53 -7.50
CA THR A 130 6.33 2.34 -7.91
C THR A 130 5.63 1.62 -9.07
N VAL A 131 4.30 1.51 -9.04
CA VAL A 131 3.51 0.98 -10.18
C VAL A 131 3.69 1.84 -11.42
N GLU A 132 3.61 3.17 -11.29
CA GLU A 132 3.81 4.08 -12.42
C GLU A 132 5.21 3.93 -13.05
N ARG A 133 6.27 3.86 -12.23
CA ARG A 133 7.65 3.66 -12.71
C ARG A 133 7.84 2.30 -13.38
N HIS A 134 7.26 1.24 -12.81
CA HIS A 134 7.29 -0.10 -13.42
C HIS A 134 6.67 -0.08 -14.81
N ASN A 135 5.46 0.49 -14.93
CA ASN A 135 4.71 0.52 -16.18
C ASN A 135 5.35 1.36 -17.29
N GLN A 136 6.31 2.25 -16.99
CA GLN A 136 7.03 3.01 -18.02
C GLN A 136 7.93 2.13 -18.91
N HIS A 137 8.37 0.97 -18.40
CA HIS A 137 9.34 0.11 -19.09
C HIS A 137 8.95 -1.38 -19.09
N ALA A 138 7.83 -1.73 -18.46
CA ALA A 138 7.41 -3.12 -18.32
C ALA A 138 6.83 -3.67 -19.64
N SER A 139 7.25 -4.88 -20.00
CA SER A 139 6.55 -5.71 -20.99
C SER A 139 5.17 -6.14 -20.48
N ASN A 140 5.05 -6.40 -19.17
CA ASN A 140 3.83 -6.76 -18.47
C ASN A 140 3.45 -5.63 -17.49
N PRO A 141 2.65 -4.64 -17.91
CA PRO A 141 2.23 -3.56 -17.03
C PRO A 141 1.25 -4.03 -15.95
N ILE A 142 1.37 -3.47 -14.75
CA ILE A 142 0.41 -3.65 -13.66
C ILE A 142 -0.76 -2.71 -13.92
N ILE A 143 -1.92 -3.25 -14.29
CA ILE A 143 -3.14 -2.47 -14.55
C ILE A 143 -4.21 -2.66 -13.47
N SER A 144 -4.00 -3.60 -12.54
CA SER A 144 -4.87 -3.85 -11.40
C SER A 144 -4.09 -4.13 -10.11
N ILE A 145 -4.52 -3.54 -8.98
CA ILE A 145 -3.93 -3.78 -7.66
C ILE A 145 -4.97 -4.12 -6.61
N LEU A 146 -4.67 -5.14 -5.80
CA LEU A 146 -5.36 -5.47 -4.55
C LEU A 146 -4.65 -4.76 -3.40
N CYS A 147 -5.38 -3.96 -2.63
CA CYS A 147 -4.81 -3.19 -1.52
C CYS A 147 -5.60 -3.40 -0.22
N PRO A 148 -4.94 -3.84 0.87
CA PRO A 148 -5.55 -3.93 2.19
C PRO A 148 -5.49 -2.59 2.93
N GLY A 149 -6.04 -2.55 4.15
CA GLY A 149 -5.82 -1.44 5.08
C GLY A 149 -4.35 -1.28 5.43
N LEU A 150 -3.79 -0.10 5.21
CA LEU A 150 -2.39 0.19 5.53
C LEU A 150 -2.29 0.67 6.97
N GLY A 151 -1.67 -0.13 7.84
CA GLY A 151 -1.44 0.21 9.24
C GLY A 151 -2.61 -0.04 10.21
N THR A 152 -3.71 -0.66 9.75
CA THR A 152 -4.92 -0.87 10.57
C THR A 152 -4.88 -2.12 11.46
N GLY A 153 -3.92 -3.03 11.23
CA GLY A 153 -3.66 -4.20 12.07
C GLY A 153 -2.73 -3.87 13.25
N GLU A 154 -1.52 -4.43 13.24
CA GLU A 154 -0.48 -4.16 14.26
C GLU A 154 -0.21 -2.66 14.48
N GLY A 155 -0.35 -1.87 13.42
CA GLY A 155 -0.17 -0.42 13.46
C GLY A 155 -1.24 0.35 14.24
N ARG A 156 -2.38 -0.29 14.56
CA ARG A 156 -3.52 0.29 15.29
C ARG A 156 -4.05 1.61 14.71
N MET A 157 -3.82 1.88 13.42
CA MET A 157 -4.31 3.08 12.78
C MET A 157 -5.85 3.03 12.72
N PRO A 158 -6.54 4.08 13.20
CA PRO A 158 -7.99 4.17 13.07
C PRO A 158 -8.42 4.08 11.61
N HIS A 159 -9.50 3.35 11.34
CA HIS A 159 -10.01 3.12 9.99
C HIS A 159 -10.24 4.42 9.19
N GLU A 160 -10.85 5.41 9.83
CA GLU A 160 -11.10 6.74 9.22
C GLU A 160 -9.81 7.44 8.81
N ARG A 161 -8.76 7.33 9.65
CA ARG A 161 -7.45 7.93 9.39
C ARG A 161 -6.73 7.21 8.26
N CYS A 162 -6.76 5.88 8.26
CA CYS A 162 -6.22 5.07 7.16
C CYS A 162 -6.88 5.45 5.84
N ALA A 163 -8.21 5.49 5.80
CA ALA A 163 -8.98 5.82 4.61
C ALA A 163 -8.65 7.23 4.09
N ARG A 164 -8.62 8.24 4.97
CA ARG A 164 -8.26 9.62 4.59
C ARG A 164 -6.83 9.73 4.05
N GLN A 165 -5.87 9.07 4.70
CA GLN A 165 -4.48 9.10 4.28
C GLN A 165 -4.25 8.43 2.93
N MET A 166 -4.86 7.26 2.72
CA MET A 166 -4.83 6.58 1.41
C MET A 166 -5.53 7.44 0.34
N TYR A 167 -6.66 8.07 0.68
CA TYR A 167 -7.38 8.94 -0.24
C TYR A 167 -6.53 10.13 -0.68
N GLN A 168 -5.85 10.80 0.25
CA GLN A 168 -4.99 11.93 -0.10
C GLN A 168 -3.82 11.51 -1.03
N ALA A 169 -3.25 10.33 -0.82
CA ALA A 169 -2.24 9.76 -1.72
C ALA A 169 -2.83 9.48 -3.12
N TYR A 170 -4.03 8.91 -3.18
CA TYR A 170 -4.75 8.69 -4.44
C TYR A 170 -5.03 10.00 -5.19
N VAL A 171 -5.59 11.01 -4.51
CA VAL A 171 -5.85 12.33 -5.08
C VAL A 171 -4.57 12.94 -5.67
N THR A 172 -3.47 12.87 -4.93
CA THR A 172 -2.18 13.43 -5.37
C THR A 172 -1.62 12.69 -6.59
N CYS A 173 -1.57 11.37 -6.52
CA CYS A 173 -0.88 10.54 -7.52
C CYS A 173 -1.81 10.15 -8.67
N ALA A 174 -2.95 9.52 -8.37
CA ALA A 174 -3.85 8.98 -9.39
C ALA A 174 -4.65 10.06 -10.12
N LEU A 175 -5.11 11.09 -9.39
CA LEU A 175 -5.85 12.22 -9.98
C LEU A 175 -4.95 13.40 -10.39
N GLY A 176 -3.65 13.34 -10.11
CA GLY A 176 -2.69 14.39 -10.46
C GLY A 176 -2.92 15.72 -9.74
N GLN A 177 -3.66 15.74 -8.63
CA GLN A 177 -3.97 16.95 -7.88
C GLN A 177 -2.83 17.29 -6.93
N ILE A 178 -1.83 17.99 -7.48
CA ILE A 178 -0.63 18.41 -6.75
C ILE A 178 -0.85 19.83 -6.21
N GLU A 179 -0.58 20.03 -4.91
CA GLU A 179 -0.57 21.36 -4.30
C GLU A 179 0.56 22.20 -4.89
N LYS A 180 0.21 23.34 -5.49
CA LYS A 180 1.14 24.26 -6.17
C LYS A 180 1.10 25.67 -5.61
N ARG A 181 0.21 25.95 -4.64
CA ARG A 181 -0.01 27.29 -4.07
C ARG A 181 0.09 27.23 -2.54
N GLY A 182 0.26 28.39 -1.91
CA GLY A 182 0.31 28.51 -0.44
C GLY A 182 1.62 28.05 0.23
N GLY A 183 2.58 27.51 -0.53
CA GLY A 183 3.94 27.22 -0.05
C GLY A 183 4.00 26.24 1.13
N LEU A 184 5.01 26.38 1.99
CA LEU A 184 5.22 25.50 3.14
C LEU A 184 4.05 25.53 4.13
N ALA A 185 3.43 26.69 4.34
CA ALA A 185 2.27 26.81 5.23
C ALA A 185 1.13 25.87 4.80
N LYS A 186 0.84 25.82 3.50
CA LYS A 186 -0.18 24.93 2.97
C LYS A 186 0.20 23.45 3.10
N ALA A 187 1.48 23.12 2.91
CA ALA A 187 1.98 21.77 3.12
C ALA A 187 1.83 21.32 4.59
N VAL A 188 2.07 22.23 5.55
CA VAL A 188 1.86 21.98 6.98
C VAL A 188 0.39 21.73 7.29
N GLU A 189 -0.53 22.57 6.79
CA GLU A 189 -1.97 22.34 6.92
C GLU A 189 -2.39 20.96 6.41
N ASN A 190 -1.96 20.61 5.20
CA ASN A 190 -2.26 19.33 4.58
C ASN A 190 -1.70 18.16 5.41
N HIS A 191 -0.51 18.31 6.00
CA HIS A 191 0.06 17.32 6.90
C HIS A 191 -0.80 17.14 8.17
N ILE A 192 -1.24 18.25 8.77
CA ILE A 192 -2.08 18.21 9.97
C ILE A 192 -3.42 17.50 9.67
N GLU A 193 -4.03 17.75 8.51
CA GLU A 193 -5.25 17.04 8.09
C GLU A 193 -5.06 15.52 8.01
N LEU A 194 -3.89 15.02 7.62
CA LEU A 194 -3.60 13.58 7.61
C LEU A 194 -3.65 12.95 9.00
N ILE A 195 -3.35 13.73 10.05
CA ILE A 195 -3.23 13.28 11.44
C ILE A 195 -4.51 13.57 12.27
N LYS A 196 -5.55 14.21 11.72
CA LYS A 196 -6.82 14.46 12.46
C LYS A 196 -7.64 13.19 12.70
#